data_AF-A0A7V5CMP3-F1
#
_entry.id   AF-A0A7V5CMP3-F1
#
_cell.length_a   1.000
_cell.length_b   1.000
_cell.length_c   1.000
_cell.angle_alpha   90.00
_cell.angle_beta   90.00
_cell.angle_gamma   90.00
#
_symmetry.space_group_name_H-M   'P 1'
#
loop_
_entity.id
_entity.type
_entity.pdbx_description
1 polymer ?
#
loop_
_entity_poly.entity_id
_entity_poly.type
_entity_poly.pdbx_seq_one_letter_code
_entity_poly.pdbx_strand_id
1 'polypeptide(L)'
;MKKASALIPAAGSGERLGKGINKAFVSVAGKPILAHTLSVFESCEAVEEIIIITGERDIEAAGELVGRFGFAKVRKIIAGGAQRQDSVRNGLMKANCEIIAIHDAARPMITHEIIERSIEKAEEMGACIAAVKVIDTIKSASDDEVTGTVDRANLYSVQTPQTFRADLIRRAYDRAYAEGYYATDDAALVERIGEKVAIVQGSYDNIKITTPSDLETAATKLSTSNASGGFLLRSAAFSIFRTGLGYDVHRLVENRKLFLGGVEIEHEKGLLGHSDADVALHAIADALLGAAALGDIGKHFPDTDPTY
;
A
#
# COMPACT_ATOMS: atom_id res chain seq x y z
N MET A 1 23.33 -18.39 6.37
CA MET A 1 22.14 -18.02 5.58
C MET A 1 22.59 -17.20 4.38
N LYS A 2 22.30 -17.69 3.17
CA LYS A 2 22.46 -16.91 1.94
C LYS A 2 21.56 -15.67 1.98
N LYS A 3 22.01 -14.57 1.38
CA LYS A 3 21.18 -13.39 1.20
C LYS A 3 20.15 -13.62 0.09
N ALA A 4 19.01 -12.95 0.19
CA ALA A 4 17.90 -13.08 -0.75
C ALA A 4 17.60 -11.79 -1.53
N SER A 5 17.16 -11.96 -2.77
CA SER A 5 16.45 -10.94 -3.54
C SER A 5 14.97 -11.05 -3.23
N ALA A 6 14.36 -9.97 -2.74
CA ALA A 6 12.91 -9.90 -2.56
C ALA A 6 12.24 -9.38 -3.83
N LEU A 7 11.33 -10.15 -4.40
CA LEU A 7 10.45 -9.71 -5.48
C LEU A 7 9.10 -9.32 -4.89
N ILE A 8 8.71 -8.06 -5.08
CA ILE A 8 7.47 -7.51 -4.53
C ILE A 8 6.50 -7.15 -5.66
N PRO A 9 5.66 -8.09 -6.13
CA PRO A 9 4.55 -7.78 -7.02
C PRO A 9 3.53 -6.83 -6.37
N ALA A 10 3.42 -5.65 -6.96
CA ALA A 10 2.56 -4.54 -6.56
C ALA A 10 1.61 -4.11 -7.69
N ALA A 11 1.58 -4.80 -8.85
CA ALA A 11 0.80 -4.40 -10.03
C ALA A 11 -0.72 -4.68 -9.97
N GLY A 12 -1.27 -5.07 -8.82
CA GLY A 12 -2.68 -5.47 -8.72
C GLY A 12 -3.64 -4.29 -8.78
N SER A 13 -4.61 -4.31 -9.71
CA SER A 13 -5.69 -3.33 -9.76
C SER A 13 -6.52 -3.41 -8.47
N GLY A 14 -6.76 -2.26 -7.84
CA GLY A 14 -7.53 -2.15 -6.58
C GLY A 14 -9.04 -2.27 -6.76
N GLU A 15 -9.52 -3.01 -7.76
CA GLU A 15 -10.92 -3.04 -8.20
C GLU A 15 -11.89 -3.37 -7.04
N ARG A 16 -11.55 -4.36 -6.22
CA ARG A 16 -12.34 -4.75 -5.04
C ARG A 16 -12.30 -3.75 -3.87
N LEU A 17 -11.34 -2.83 -3.87
CA LEU A 17 -11.24 -1.74 -2.89
C LEU A 17 -11.89 -0.44 -3.39
N GLY A 18 -12.46 -0.43 -4.60
CA GLY A 18 -13.38 0.60 -5.09
C GLY A 18 -12.77 1.98 -5.35
N LYS A 19 -11.43 2.11 -5.43
CA LYS A 19 -10.78 3.43 -5.46
C LYS A 19 -10.10 3.84 -6.77
N GLY A 20 -10.12 3.01 -7.83
CA GLY A 20 -9.41 3.30 -9.10
C GLY A 20 -7.87 3.42 -8.98
N ILE A 21 -7.36 3.51 -7.75
CA ILE A 21 -5.96 3.58 -7.36
C ILE A 21 -5.47 2.16 -7.09
N ASN A 22 -4.24 1.86 -7.49
CA ASN A 22 -3.59 0.60 -7.17
C ASN A 22 -3.54 0.40 -5.64
N LYS A 23 -4.03 -0.76 -5.19
CA LYS A 23 -4.18 -1.09 -3.77
C LYS A 23 -2.87 -0.98 -2.97
N ALA A 24 -1.73 -1.21 -3.61
CA ALA A 24 -0.42 -1.13 -2.97
C ALA A 24 -0.14 0.29 -2.42
N PHE A 25 -0.76 1.32 -3.01
CA PHE A 25 -0.59 2.72 -2.61
C PHE A 25 -1.68 3.24 -1.66
N VAL A 26 -2.70 2.42 -1.37
CA VAL A 26 -3.72 2.78 -0.39
C VAL A 26 -3.07 2.92 0.99
N SER A 27 -3.37 4.02 1.68
CA SER A 27 -2.83 4.29 3.01
C SER A 27 -3.58 3.51 4.09
N VAL A 28 -2.83 2.92 5.01
CA VAL A 28 -3.31 2.22 6.21
C VAL A 28 -2.40 2.62 7.38
N ALA A 29 -2.96 2.97 8.54
CA ALA A 29 -2.18 3.42 9.71
C ALA A 29 -1.10 4.49 9.36
N GLY A 30 -1.45 5.46 8.51
CA GLY A 30 -0.58 6.58 8.15
C GLY A 30 0.50 6.33 7.09
N LYS A 31 0.64 5.11 6.55
CA LYS A 31 1.57 4.81 5.44
C LYS A 31 0.89 3.99 4.33
N PRO A 32 1.34 4.11 3.06
CA PRO A 32 0.90 3.20 2.01
C PRO A 32 1.17 1.73 2.37
N ILE A 33 0.29 0.82 1.95
CA ILE A 33 0.44 -0.63 2.18
C ILE A 33 1.82 -1.12 1.71
N LEU A 34 2.25 -0.71 0.53
CA LEU A 34 3.57 -1.03 -0.01
C LEU A 34 4.70 -0.55 0.90
N ALA A 35 4.58 0.64 1.49
CA ALA A 35 5.60 1.18 2.38
C ALA A 35 5.73 0.36 3.68
N HIS A 36 4.62 -0.16 4.22
CA HIS A 36 4.68 -1.09 5.38
C HIS A 36 5.41 -2.38 5.02
N THR A 37 5.04 -3.02 3.90
CA THR A 37 5.71 -4.22 3.41
C THR A 37 7.20 -3.97 3.18
N LEU A 38 7.56 -2.92 2.46
CA LEU A 38 8.95 -2.56 2.18
C LEU A 38 9.74 -2.27 3.46
N SER A 39 9.14 -1.65 4.47
CA SER A 39 9.83 -1.35 5.73
C SER A 39 10.38 -2.63 6.39
N VAL A 40 9.61 -3.73 6.38
CA VAL A 40 10.04 -5.00 6.97
C VAL A 40 11.17 -5.65 6.16
N PHE A 41 11.06 -5.64 4.83
CA PHE A 41 12.12 -6.20 3.97
C PHE A 41 13.40 -5.35 3.99
N GLU A 42 13.27 -4.02 4.09
CA GLU A 42 14.38 -3.10 4.21
C GLU A 42 15.20 -3.38 5.47
N SER A 43 14.54 -3.55 6.63
CA SER A 43 15.20 -3.80 7.91
C SER A 43 15.63 -5.25 8.14
N CYS A 44 15.18 -6.21 7.32
CA CYS A 44 15.58 -7.61 7.45
C CYS A 44 16.99 -7.83 6.90
N GLU A 45 17.95 -8.23 7.74
CA GLU A 45 19.34 -8.44 7.31
C GLU A 45 19.48 -9.53 6.25
N ALA A 46 18.61 -10.55 6.25
CA ALA A 46 18.65 -11.64 5.27
C ALA A 46 18.32 -11.19 3.83
N VAL A 47 17.72 -10.01 3.67
CA VAL A 47 17.37 -9.41 2.37
C VAL A 47 18.47 -8.45 1.93
N GLU A 48 19.02 -8.67 0.74
CA GLU A 48 20.08 -7.83 0.16
C GLU A 48 19.52 -6.78 -0.80
N GLU A 49 18.54 -7.17 -1.61
CA GLU A 49 17.91 -6.29 -2.58
C GLU A 49 16.40 -6.54 -2.67
N ILE A 50 15.69 -5.50 -3.06
CA ILE A 50 14.26 -5.49 -3.28
C ILE A 50 14.02 -5.02 -4.72
N ILE A 51 13.17 -5.76 -5.43
CA ILE A 51 12.71 -5.44 -6.78
C ILE A 51 11.20 -5.29 -6.73
N ILE A 52 10.72 -4.07 -6.93
CA ILE A 52 9.29 -3.76 -6.98
C ILE A 52 8.81 -4.00 -8.41
N ILE A 53 7.73 -4.76 -8.55
CA ILE A 53 7.11 -5.04 -9.85
C ILE A 53 5.72 -4.43 -9.86
N THR A 54 5.53 -3.33 -10.58
CA THR A 54 4.29 -2.56 -10.56
C THR A 54 3.72 -2.36 -11.96
N GLY A 55 2.52 -1.79 -12.08
CA GLY A 55 1.99 -1.39 -13.38
C GLY A 55 2.84 -0.25 -13.97
N GLU A 56 2.97 -0.17 -15.29
CA GLU A 56 3.80 0.85 -15.95
C GLU A 56 3.47 2.29 -15.50
N ARG A 57 2.17 2.57 -15.33
CA ARG A 57 1.65 3.86 -14.84
C ARG A 57 2.02 4.18 -13.38
N ASP A 58 2.39 3.17 -12.60
CA ASP A 58 2.66 3.30 -11.16
C ASP A 58 4.17 3.33 -10.84
N ILE A 59 5.04 3.26 -11.86
CA ILE A 59 6.51 3.23 -11.65
C ILE A 59 6.98 4.53 -10.97
N GLU A 60 6.51 5.68 -11.45
CA GLU A 60 6.87 6.99 -10.89
C GLU A 60 6.40 7.11 -9.44
N ALA A 61 5.13 6.80 -9.17
CA ALA A 61 4.58 6.80 -7.81
C ALA A 61 5.32 5.85 -6.85
N ALA A 62 5.74 4.67 -7.33
CA ALA A 62 6.58 3.76 -6.56
C ALA A 62 7.97 4.37 -6.28
N GLY A 63 8.56 5.06 -7.25
CA GLY A 63 9.84 5.76 -7.09
C GLY A 63 9.77 6.88 -6.06
N GLU A 64 8.73 7.72 -6.11
CA GLU A 64 8.47 8.77 -5.13
C GLU A 64 8.30 8.19 -3.72
N LEU A 65 7.54 7.10 -3.59
CA LEU A 65 7.35 6.41 -2.31
C LEU A 65 8.70 5.90 -1.78
N VAL A 66 9.50 5.25 -2.62
CA VAL A 66 10.83 4.74 -2.23
C VAL A 66 11.75 5.87 -1.76
N GLY A 67 11.80 6.98 -2.50
CA GLY A 67 12.58 8.16 -2.12
C GLY A 67 12.10 8.79 -0.82
N ARG A 68 10.78 8.95 -0.66
CA ARG A 68 10.16 9.54 0.54
C ARG A 68 10.45 8.76 1.81
N PHE A 69 10.49 7.43 1.75
CA PHE A 69 10.74 6.57 2.91
C PHE A 69 12.20 6.09 3.03
N GLY A 70 13.05 6.41 2.06
CA GLY A 70 14.49 6.09 2.09
C GLY A 70 14.81 4.60 2.00
N PHE A 71 14.03 3.81 1.24
CA PHE A 71 14.27 2.37 1.10
C PHE A 71 15.50 2.10 0.22
N ALA A 72 16.67 1.91 0.85
CA ALA A 72 17.96 1.80 0.18
C ALA A 72 18.18 0.43 -0.48
N LYS A 73 17.52 -0.63 -0.01
CA LYS A 73 17.59 -1.96 -0.62
C LYS A 73 16.71 -2.08 -1.87
N VAL A 74 15.82 -1.13 -2.14
CA VAL A 74 15.07 -1.11 -3.40
C VAL A 74 16.01 -0.75 -4.54
N ARG A 75 16.48 -1.76 -5.27
CA ARG A 75 17.46 -1.59 -6.36
C ARG A 75 16.79 -1.32 -7.70
N LYS A 76 15.56 -1.82 -7.89
CA LYS A 76 14.85 -1.73 -9.16
C LYS A 76 13.34 -1.59 -8.93
N ILE A 77 12.72 -0.78 -9.76
CA ILE A 77 11.26 -0.69 -9.93
C ILE A 77 11.00 -0.97 -11.40
N ILE A 78 10.23 -2.01 -11.69
CA ILE A 78 10.02 -2.48 -13.06
C ILE A 78 8.53 -2.65 -13.37
N ALA A 79 8.20 -2.57 -14.65
CA ALA A 79 6.88 -2.91 -15.15
C ALA A 79 6.63 -4.43 -15.01
N GLY A 80 5.43 -4.77 -14.56
CA GLY A 80 4.87 -6.11 -14.65
C GLY A 80 4.53 -6.52 -16.08
N GLY A 81 4.03 -7.75 -16.23
CA GLY A 81 3.49 -8.26 -17.49
C GLY A 81 1.96 -8.38 -17.45
N ALA A 82 1.39 -9.06 -18.44
CA ALA A 82 -0.06 -9.22 -18.58
C ALA A 82 -0.69 -9.97 -17.39
N GLN A 83 0.01 -10.98 -16.86
CA GLN A 83 -0.42 -11.77 -15.71
C GLN A 83 0.61 -11.70 -14.57
N ARG A 84 0.22 -12.24 -13.40
CA ARG A 84 1.10 -12.30 -12.21
C ARG A 84 2.40 -13.07 -12.52
N GLN A 85 2.29 -14.20 -13.23
CA GLN A 85 3.44 -15.00 -13.65
C GLN A 85 4.41 -14.18 -14.52
N ASP A 86 3.91 -13.45 -15.53
CA ASP A 86 4.77 -12.60 -16.37
C ASP A 86 5.48 -11.51 -15.54
N SER A 87 4.76 -10.92 -14.60
CA SER A 87 5.29 -9.90 -13.70
C SER A 87 6.44 -10.44 -12.84
N VAL A 88 6.25 -11.60 -12.22
CA VAL A 88 7.29 -12.25 -11.40
C VAL A 88 8.47 -12.68 -12.26
N ARG A 89 8.24 -13.22 -13.47
CA ARG A 89 9.32 -13.57 -14.41
C ARG A 89 10.20 -12.36 -14.75
N ASN A 90 9.61 -11.20 -14.97
CA ASN A 90 10.36 -9.96 -15.19
C ASN A 90 11.26 -9.63 -13.98
N GLY A 91 10.75 -9.82 -12.75
CA GLY A 91 11.54 -9.67 -11.53
C GLY A 91 12.68 -10.68 -11.43
N LEU A 92 12.42 -11.96 -11.74
CA LEU A 92 13.42 -13.03 -11.70
C LEU A 92 14.63 -12.78 -12.62
N MET A 93 14.39 -12.15 -13.78
CA MET A 93 15.46 -11.74 -14.71
C MET A 93 16.32 -10.60 -14.18
N LYS A 94 15.86 -9.88 -13.15
CA LYS A 94 16.55 -8.73 -12.56
C LYS A 94 17.19 -9.02 -11.21
N ALA A 95 16.82 -10.14 -10.57
CA ALA A 95 17.34 -10.59 -9.29
C ALA A 95 18.74 -11.20 -9.40
N ASN A 96 19.60 -10.87 -8.45
CA ASN A 96 21.01 -11.23 -8.44
C ASN A 96 21.37 -12.29 -7.39
N CYS A 97 20.55 -12.49 -6.35
CA CYS A 97 20.83 -13.44 -5.29
C CYS A 97 20.47 -14.88 -5.68
N GLU A 98 21.07 -15.83 -4.96
CA GLU A 98 20.80 -17.27 -5.10
C GLU A 98 19.48 -17.71 -4.45
N ILE A 99 18.91 -16.88 -3.57
CA ILE A 99 17.59 -17.10 -2.97
C ILE A 99 16.66 -15.97 -3.42
N ILE A 100 15.45 -16.34 -3.85
CA ILE A 100 14.40 -15.43 -4.28
C ILE A 100 13.23 -15.56 -3.31
N ALA A 101 12.85 -14.47 -2.65
CA ALA A 101 11.64 -14.39 -1.83
C ALA A 101 10.57 -13.58 -2.57
N ILE A 102 9.50 -14.22 -3.02
CA ILE A 102 8.40 -13.58 -3.74
C ILE A 102 7.30 -13.25 -2.73
N HIS A 103 6.97 -11.97 -2.58
CA HIS A 103 6.04 -11.51 -1.56
C HIS A 103 5.00 -10.52 -2.08
N ASP A 104 3.72 -10.80 -1.82
CA ASP A 104 2.63 -9.91 -2.20
C ASP A 104 2.74 -8.57 -1.47
N ALA A 105 2.79 -7.46 -2.21
CA ALA A 105 2.83 -6.11 -1.62
C ALA A 105 1.68 -5.86 -0.63
N ALA A 106 0.54 -6.54 -0.81
CA ALA A 106 -0.67 -6.41 -0.01
C ALA A 106 -0.66 -7.19 1.33
N ARG A 107 0.48 -7.73 1.77
CA ARG A 107 0.65 -8.41 3.06
C ARG A 107 1.59 -7.64 4.00
N PRO A 108 1.19 -6.46 4.49
CA PRO A 108 2.08 -5.56 5.23
C PRO A 108 2.44 -6.02 6.65
N MET A 109 1.88 -7.14 7.13
CA MET A 109 2.06 -7.66 8.49
C MET A 109 3.04 -8.85 8.54
N ILE A 110 3.84 -9.02 7.49
CA ILE A 110 4.95 -9.96 7.49
C ILE A 110 5.99 -9.60 8.57
N THR A 111 6.68 -10.59 9.13
CA THR A 111 7.71 -10.39 10.17
C THR A 111 9.08 -10.86 9.68
N HIS A 112 10.16 -10.34 10.28
CA HIS A 112 11.52 -10.82 10.02
C HIS A 112 11.65 -12.33 10.23
N GLU A 113 11.07 -12.86 11.31
CA GLU A 113 11.12 -14.29 11.64
C GLU A 113 10.55 -15.17 10.52
N ILE A 114 9.42 -14.76 9.90
CA ILE A 114 8.85 -15.52 8.77
C ILE A 114 9.74 -15.41 7.54
N ILE A 115 10.31 -14.23 7.26
CA ILE A 115 11.22 -14.01 6.12
C ILE A 115 12.49 -14.86 6.27
N GLU A 116 13.16 -14.77 7.41
CA GLU A 116 14.40 -15.49 7.70
C GLU A 116 14.20 -17.01 7.65
N ARG A 117 13.17 -17.52 8.34
CA ARG A 117 12.82 -18.95 8.29
C ARG A 117 12.54 -19.44 6.87
N SER A 118 11.87 -18.61 6.06
CA SER A 118 11.56 -18.95 4.68
C SER A 118 12.82 -19.02 3.81
N ILE A 119 13.76 -18.07 4.01
CA ILE A 119 15.06 -18.07 3.32
C ILE A 119 15.88 -19.30 3.71
N GLU A 120 16.01 -19.59 5.00
CA GLU A 120 16.74 -20.75 5.50
C GLU A 120 16.15 -22.07 4.97
N LYS A 121 14.82 -22.20 4.98
CA LYS A 121 14.15 -23.41 4.50
C LYS A 121 14.30 -23.58 2.99
N ALA A 122 14.25 -22.51 2.20
CA ALA A 122 14.50 -22.57 0.77
C ALA A 122 15.96 -22.88 0.45
N GLU A 123 16.90 -22.34 1.25
CA GLU A 123 18.31 -22.68 1.14
C GLU A 123 18.55 -24.19 1.35
N GLU A 124 17.88 -24.80 2.33
CA GLU A 124 17.96 -26.25 2.62
C GLU A 124 17.23 -27.10 1.57
N MET A 125 15.95 -26.82 1.33
CA MET A 125 15.02 -27.71 0.61
C MET A 125 14.81 -27.35 -0.86
N GLY A 126 15.35 -26.22 -1.31
CA GLY A 126 15.15 -25.71 -2.67
C GLY A 126 13.95 -24.77 -2.80
N ALA A 127 12.81 -25.12 -2.19
CA ALA A 127 11.58 -24.34 -2.28
C ALA A 127 10.77 -24.41 -0.98
N CYS A 128 10.16 -23.31 -0.58
CA CYS A 128 9.17 -23.30 0.48
C CYS A 128 8.09 -22.22 0.33
N ILE A 129 6.98 -22.43 1.00
CA ILE A 129 5.89 -21.47 1.15
C ILE A 129 5.62 -21.17 2.62
N ALA A 130 5.36 -19.91 2.94
CA ALA A 130 4.71 -19.57 4.20
C ALA A 130 3.25 -20.01 4.16
N ALA A 131 2.76 -20.73 5.16
CA ALA A 131 1.36 -21.14 5.23
C ALA A 131 0.87 -21.32 6.67
N VAL A 132 -0.45 -21.30 6.84
CA VAL A 132 -1.13 -21.61 8.10
C VAL A 132 -2.17 -22.70 7.88
N LYS A 133 -2.49 -23.49 8.90
CA LYS A 133 -3.56 -24.49 8.78
C LYS A 133 -4.90 -23.81 8.51
N VAL A 134 -5.76 -24.49 7.76
CA VAL A 134 -7.14 -24.06 7.62
C VAL A 134 -7.91 -24.34 8.92
N ILE A 135 -8.48 -23.29 9.52
CA ILE A 135 -9.23 -23.35 10.78
C ILE A 135 -10.74 -23.49 10.58
N ASP A 136 -11.24 -23.04 9.44
CA ASP A 136 -12.66 -23.09 9.10
C ASP A 136 -13.03 -24.42 8.46
N THR A 137 -14.32 -24.76 8.47
CA THR A 137 -14.82 -25.93 7.74
C THR A 137 -14.89 -25.57 6.26
N ILE A 138 -14.22 -26.34 5.40
CA ILE A 138 -14.22 -26.12 3.96
C ILE A 138 -15.27 -26.99 3.30
N LYS A 139 -16.14 -26.36 2.50
CA LYS A 139 -17.12 -27.04 1.66
C LYS A 139 -16.69 -26.97 0.20
N SER A 140 -16.88 -28.06 -0.52
CA SER A 140 -16.95 -28.03 -1.98
C SER A 140 -18.37 -27.64 -2.36
N ALA A 141 -18.53 -26.77 -3.36
CA ALA A 141 -19.84 -26.33 -3.83
C ALA A 141 -19.83 -26.10 -5.35
N SER A 142 -20.99 -26.27 -5.98
CA SER A 142 -21.29 -25.92 -7.38
C SER A 142 -22.70 -25.36 -7.42
N ASP A 143 -22.95 -24.33 -8.22
CA ASP A 143 -24.29 -23.77 -8.43
C ASP A 143 -25.00 -23.39 -7.10
N ASP A 144 -24.25 -22.79 -6.17
CA ASP A 144 -24.66 -22.42 -4.81
C ASP A 144 -25.13 -23.59 -3.90
N GLU A 145 -24.90 -24.83 -4.34
CA GLU A 145 -25.19 -26.05 -3.56
C GLU A 145 -23.92 -26.71 -3.04
N VAL A 146 -23.95 -27.17 -1.79
CA VAL A 146 -22.84 -27.90 -1.17
C VAL A 146 -22.74 -29.30 -1.77
N THR A 147 -21.61 -29.60 -2.42
CA THR A 147 -21.31 -30.91 -3.00
C THR A 147 -20.51 -31.81 -2.06
N GLY A 148 -19.87 -31.25 -1.03
CA GLY A 148 -19.12 -32.03 -0.05
C GLY A 148 -18.44 -31.19 1.03
N THR A 149 -17.83 -31.89 1.99
CA THR A 149 -16.96 -31.28 3.01
C THR A 149 -15.56 -31.80 2.80
N VAL A 150 -14.57 -30.91 2.66
CA VAL A 150 -13.17 -31.29 2.50
C VAL A 150 -12.55 -31.50 3.89
N ASP A 151 -11.81 -32.59 4.07
CA ASP A 151 -11.06 -32.80 5.31
C ASP A 151 -9.94 -31.75 5.42
N ARG A 152 -10.10 -30.85 6.38
CA ARG A 152 -9.16 -29.74 6.62
C ARG A 152 -7.89 -30.14 7.35
N ALA A 153 -7.76 -31.38 7.86
CA ALA A 153 -6.63 -31.80 8.70
C ALA A 153 -5.25 -31.56 8.03
N ASN A 154 -5.20 -31.70 6.71
CA ASN A 154 -4.01 -31.51 5.88
C ASN A 154 -4.12 -30.30 4.94
N LEU A 155 -5.08 -29.40 5.15
CA LEU A 155 -5.23 -28.20 4.33
C LEU A 155 -4.51 -27.02 4.96
N TYR A 156 -3.83 -26.26 4.10
CA TYR A 156 -3.12 -25.05 4.46
C TYR A 156 -3.59 -23.88 3.60
N SER A 157 -3.76 -22.73 4.23
CA SER A 157 -3.93 -21.45 3.55
C SER A 157 -2.56 -20.89 3.24
N VAL A 158 -2.22 -20.87 1.95
CA VAL A 158 -0.92 -20.41 1.46
C VAL A 158 -0.81 -18.89 1.59
N GLN A 159 0.35 -18.45 2.06
CA GLN A 159 0.72 -17.05 2.22
C GLN A 159 1.97 -16.74 1.39
N THR A 160 2.48 -15.53 1.54
CA THR A 160 3.81 -15.15 1.05
C THR A 160 4.64 -14.64 2.23
N PRO A 161 5.98 -14.76 2.21
CA PRO A 161 6.82 -15.09 1.06
C PRO A 161 6.70 -16.55 0.59
N GLN A 162 6.74 -16.73 -0.72
CA GLN A 162 7.12 -18.00 -1.34
C GLN A 162 8.58 -17.87 -1.74
N THR A 163 9.43 -18.76 -1.26
CA THR A 163 10.88 -18.57 -1.33
C THR A 163 11.55 -19.78 -1.96
N PHE A 164 12.47 -19.51 -2.88
CA PHE A 164 13.04 -20.52 -3.75
C PHE A 164 14.53 -20.29 -3.94
N ARG A 165 15.29 -21.34 -4.19
CA ARG A 165 16.59 -21.21 -4.86
C ARG A 165 16.36 -20.66 -6.28
N ALA A 166 17.20 -19.73 -6.67
CA ALA A 166 17.00 -18.92 -7.86
C ALA A 166 17.13 -19.74 -9.15
N ASP A 167 18.00 -20.76 -9.18
CA ASP A 167 18.12 -21.71 -10.27
C ASP A 167 16.85 -22.57 -10.43
N LEU A 168 16.30 -23.07 -9.32
CA LEU A 168 15.10 -23.90 -9.31
C LEU A 168 13.88 -23.14 -9.85
N ILE A 169 13.60 -21.95 -9.30
CA ILE A 169 12.42 -21.19 -9.71
C ILE A 169 12.52 -20.71 -11.16
N ARG A 170 13.73 -20.34 -11.64
CA ARG A 170 13.92 -19.98 -13.05
C ARG A 170 13.63 -21.16 -13.98
N ARG A 171 14.12 -22.38 -13.65
CA ARG A 171 13.79 -23.59 -14.42
C ARG A 171 12.29 -23.88 -14.45
N ALA A 172 11.61 -23.72 -13.31
CA ALA A 172 10.16 -23.91 -13.21
C ALA A 172 9.39 -22.94 -14.11
N TYR A 173 9.80 -21.67 -14.11
CA TYR A 173 9.26 -20.65 -14.99
C TYR A 173 9.51 -20.97 -16.46
N ASP A 174 10.75 -21.28 -16.85
CA ASP A 174 11.09 -21.61 -18.24
C ASP A 174 10.28 -22.79 -18.76
N ARG A 175 10.08 -23.83 -17.94
CA ARG A 175 9.23 -24.98 -18.28
C ARG A 175 7.78 -24.57 -18.50
N ALA A 176 7.22 -23.76 -17.60
CA ALA A 176 5.84 -23.33 -17.71
C ALA A 176 5.58 -22.51 -18.99
N TYR A 177 6.50 -21.63 -19.38
CA TYR A 177 6.39 -20.90 -20.65
C TYR A 177 6.53 -21.79 -21.87
N ALA A 178 7.45 -22.77 -21.84
CA ALA A 178 7.60 -23.73 -22.94
C ALA A 178 6.32 -24.57 -23.16
N GLU A 179 5.53 -24.78 -22.10
CA GLU A 179 4.29 -25.54 -22.14
C GLU A 179 3.02 -24.67 -22.26
N GLY A 180 3.15 -23.34 -22.28
CA GLY A 180 2.00 -22.42 -22.24
C GLY A 180 1.15 -22.53 -20.97
N TYR A 181 1.75 -22.97 -19.86
CA TYR A 181 1.06 -23.18 -18.59
C TYR A 181 1.13 -21.94 -17.70
N TYR A 182 -0.02 -21.56 -17.13
CA TYR A 182 -0.14 -20.47 -16.18
C TYR A 182 -0.67 -20.99 -14.84
N ALA A 183 0.11 -20.78 -13.79
CA ALA A 183 -0.23 -21.18 -12.42
C ALA A 183 -0.91 -20.06 -11.62
N THR A 184 -1.57 -20.45 -10.53
CA THR A 184 -2.17 -19.53 -9.56
C THR A 184 -1.15 -18.94 -8.59
N ASP A 185 -0.05 -19.66 -8.32
CA ASP A 185 1.07 -19.22 -7.50
C ASP A 185 2.42 -19.78 -8.01
N ASP A 186 3.52 -19.37 -7.37
CA ASP A 186 4.88 -19.72 -7.83
C ASP A 186 5.28 -21.15 -7.42
N ALA A 187 4.74 -21.63 -6.29
CA ALA A 187 4.94 -22.99 -5.80
C ALA A 187 4.39 -24.04 -6.78
N ALA A 188 3.21 -23.82 -7.36
CA ALA A 188 2.62 -24.72 -8.35
C ALA A 188 3.51 -24.91 -9.60
N LEU A 189 4.33 -23.91 -9.97
CA LEU A 189 5.30 -24.05 -11.05
C LEU A 189 6.43 -25.02 -10.69
N VAL A 190 6.89 -24.98 -9.43
CA VAL A 190 7.93 -25.88 -8.90
C VAL A 190 7.39 -27.30 -8.75
N GLU A 191 6.16 -27.44 -8.23
CA GLU A 191 5.49 -28.74 -8.14
C GLU A 191 5.33 -29.40 -9.51
N ARG A 192 5.01 -28.60 -10.54
CA ARG A 192 4.82 -29.07 -11.92
C ARG A 192 6.09 -29.70 -12.52
N ILE A 193 7.28 -29.25 -12.11
CA ILE A 193 8.54 -29.86 -12.54
C ILE A 193 8.96 -31.05 -11.67
N GLY A 194 8.08 -31.52 -10.77
CA GLY A 194 8.28 -32.69 -9.92
C GLY A 194 9.08 -32.42 -8.65
N GLU A 195 9.35 -31.15 -8.34
CA GLU A 195 10.16 -30.73 -7.20
C GLU A 195 9.28 -30.52 -5.97
N LYS A 196 9.84 -30.78 -4.79
CA LYS A 196 9.09 -30.66 -3.53
C LYS A 196 9.10 -29.21 -3.04
N VAL A 197 7.97 -28.78 -2.49
CA VAL A 197 7.83 -27.49 -1.82
C VAL A 197 7.60 -27.70 -0.33
N ALA A 198 8.50 -27.19 0.50
CA ALA A 198 8.37 -27.27 1.95
C ALA A 198 7.36 -26.22 2.49
N ILE A 199 6.79 -26.48 3.66
CA ILE A 199 5.96 -25.51 4.37
C ILE A 199 6.77 -24.90 5.50
N VAL A 200 6.77 -23.58 5.60
CA VAL A 200 7.18 -22.86 6.81
C VAL A 200 5.96 -22.28 7.50
N GLN A 201 5.97 -22.31 8.83
CA GLN A 201 4.87 -21.78 9.63
C GLN A 201 4.76 -20.27 9.42
N GLY A 202 3.63 -19.84 8.83
CA GLY A 202 3.24 -18.44 8.70
C GLY A 202 2.47 -17.95 9.93
N SER A 203 1.76 -16.83 9.78
CA SER A 203 0.94 -16.24 10.85
C SER A 203 -0.44 -15.88 10.33
N TYR A 204 -1.49 -16.11 11.13
CA TYR A 204 -2.84 -15.65 10.80
C TYR A 204 -2.93 -14.12 10.73
N ASP A 205 -1.97 -13.40 11.34
CA ASP A 205 -1.87 -11.94 11.23
C ASP A 205 -1.33 -11.46 9.88
N ASN A 206 -0.62 -12.33 9.14
CA ASN A 206 -0.07 -12.03 7.81
C ASN A 206 -1.14 -12.10 6.71
N ILE A 207 -2.28 -11.45 6.96
CA ILE A 207 -3.42 -11.41 6.04
C ILE A 207 -3.06 -10.65 4.76
N LYS A 208 -3.69 -11.05 3.66
CA LYS A 208 -3.65 -10.31 2.40
C LYS A 208 -4.79 -9.30 2.41
N ILE A 209 -4.46 -8.02 2.30
CA ILE A 209 -5.46 -6.97 2.19
C ILE A 209 -6.11 -7.06 0.80
N THR A 210 -7.40 -7.40 0.78
CA THR A 210 -8.19 -7.57 -0.45
C THR A 210 -9.52 -6.83 -0.42
N THR A 211 -10.07 -6.60 0.76
CA THR A 211 -11.38 -5.98 1.01
C THR A 211 -11.25 -4.77 1.93
N PRO A 212 -12.27 -3.90 2.00
CA PRO A 212 -12.28 -2.80 2.96
C PRO A 212 -12.18 -3.25 4.43
N SER A 213 -12.81 -4.37 4.80
CA SER A 213 -12.71 -4.93 6.15
C SER A 213 -11.27 -5.35 6.52
N ASP A 214 -10.51 -5.82 5.53
CA ASP A 214 -9.08 -6.14 5.73
C ASP A 214 -8.26 -4.89 6.07
N LEU A 215 -8.62 -3.72 5.54
CA LEU A 215 -7.94 -2.45 5.85
C LEU A 215 -8.13 -2.05 7.31
N GLU A 216 -9.33 -2.21 7.85
CA GLU A 216 -9.63 -1.91 9.25
C GLU A 216 -8.86 -2.84 10.19
N THR A 217 -8.84 -4.14 9.85
CA THR A 217 -8.07 -5.14 10.57
C THR A 217 -6.57 -4.81 10.53
N ALA A 218 -6.04 -4.49 9.35
CA ALA A 218 -4.64 -4.14 9.18
C ALA A 218 -4.28 -2.83 9.91
N ALA A 219 -5.14 -1.81 9.88
CA ALA A 219 -4.93 -0.55 10.60
C ALA A 219 -4.80 -0.79 12.11
N THR A 220 -5.64 -1.66 12.67
CA THR A 220 -5.59 -2.03 14.10
C THR A 220 -4.30 -2.76 14.44
N LYS A 221 -3.87 -3.74 13.63
CA LYS A 221 -2.64 -4.52 13.87
C LYS A 221 -1.36 -3.70 13.67
N LEU A 222 -1.34 -2.81 12.68
CA LEU A 222 -0.18 -1.97 12.38
C LEU A 222 -0.03 -0.78 13.36
N SER A 223 -1.12 -0.34 13.99
CA SER A 223 -1.06 0.70 15.03
C SER A 223 -0.58 0.16 16.38
N THR A 224 -0.87 -1.09 16.73
CA THR A 224 -0.43 -1.72 17.99
C THR A 224 1.03 -2.18 17.98
N SER A 225 1.56 -2.59 16.82
CA SER A 225 2.94 -3.06 16.66
C SER A 225 3.98 -1.93 16.72
N ASN A 226 3.59 -0.69 16.39
CA ASN A 226 4.44 0.49 16.58
C ASN A 226 4.43 1.03 18.03
N ALA A 227 3.68 0.40 18.93
CA ALA A 227 3.53 0.82 20.33
C ALA A 227 4.37 -0.04 21.29
N SER A 228 5.68 -0.14 21.05
CA SER A 228 6.66 -0.44 22.11
C SER A 228 7.01 0.80 22.95
N GLY A 229 6.10 1.78 23.00
CA GLY A 229 6.16 2.97 23.84
C GLY A 229 4.78 3.56 24.08
N GLY A 230 4.18 3.24 25.23
CA GLY A 230 3.12 4.04 25.83
C GLY A 230 1.69 3.70 25.42
N PHE A 231 0.96 3.10 26.36
CA PHE A 231 -0.50 3.04 26.48
C PHE A 231 -1.21 4.42 26.42
N LEU A 232 -0.46 5.53 26.29
CA LEU A 232 -0.94 6.91 26.30
C LEU A 232 -1.22 7.51 24.90
N LEU A 233 -0.84 6.84 23.81
CA LEU A 233 -1.08 7.35 22.43
C LEU A 233 -2.38 6.83 21.79
N ARG A 234 -3.32 6.28 22.57
CA ARG A 234 -4.64 5.84 22.07
C ARG A 234 -5.58 6.99 21.63
N SER A 235 -5.09 8.24 21.62
CA SER A 235 -5.87 9.45 21.31
C SER A 235 -5.35 10.22 20.08
N ALA A 236 -4.20 9.87 19.50
CA ALA A 236 -3.49 10.74 18.55
C ALA A 236 -3.35 10.18 17.11
N ALA A 237 -4.11 9.13 16.74
CA ALA A 237 -4.23 8.68 15.34
C ALA A 237 -5.56 9.13 14.71
N PHE A 238 -6.13 10.22 15.21
CA PHE A 238 -7.19 10.94 14.53
C PHE A 238 -6.69 11.41 13.17
N SER A 239 -7.57 11.32 12.17
CA SER A 239 -7.58 12.05 10.90
C SER A 239 -6.50 13.13 10.82
N ILE A 240 -5.65 13.10 9.79
CA ILE A 240 -4.72 14.20 9.50
C ILE A 240 -5.59 15.41 9.14
N PHE A 241 -6.01 16.16 10.16
CA PHE A 241 -6.67 17.43 10.02
C PHE A 241 -5.59 18.41 9.56
N ARG A 242 -5.78 18.99 8.38
CA ARG A 242 -5.04 20.18 8.00
C ARG A 242 -5.80 21.36 8.57
N THR A 243 -5.09 22.21 9.32
CA THR A 243 -5.62 23.47 9.83
C THR A 243 -5.08 24.58 8.95
N GLY A 244 -5.95 25.53 8.61
CA GLY A 244 -5.57 26.79 8.02
C GLY A 244 -6.14 27.92 8.87
N LEU A 245 -5.39 29.00 8.96
CA LEU A 245 -5.78 30.20 9.67
C LEU A 245 -5.82 31.34 8.66
N GLY A 246 -6.99 31.97 8.55
CA GLY A 246 -7.16 33.16 7.74
C GLY A 246 -7.43 34.35 8.63
N TYR A 247 -6.91 35.50 8.22
CA TYR A 247 -7.01 36.75 8.94
C TYR A 247 -7.15 37.86 7.92
N ASP A 248 -8.20 38.65 8.03
CA ASP A 248 -8.43 39.79 7.16
C ASP A 248 -8.98 40.98 7.96
N VAL A 249 -8.71 42.20 7.50
CA VAL A 249 -9.08 43.45 8.16
C VAL A 249 -9.49 44.49 7.13
N HIS A 250 -10.73 44.95 7.23
CA HIS A 250 -11.25 46.06 6.43
C HIS A 250 -11.59 47.28 7.29
N ARG A 251 -11.44 48.47 6.70
CA ARG A 251 -11.79 49.75 7.34
C ARG A 251 -13.29 50.01 7.21
N LEU A 252 -13.94 50.50 8.27
CA LEU A 252 -15.31 51.01 8.20
C LEU A 252 -15.39 52.36 7.48
N VAL A 253 -16.36 52.49 6.58
CA VAL A 253 -16.62 53.71 5.80
C VAL A 253 -18.13 54.00 5.69
N GLU A 254 -18.47 55.28 5.58
CA GLU A 254 -19.83 55.74 5.33
C GLU A 254 -20.25 55.48 3.87
N ASN A 255 -21.56 55.49 3.59
CA ASN A 255 -22.13 55.30 2.25
C ASN A 255 -21.84 53.94 1.59
N ARG A 256 -21.62 52.88 2.39
CA ARG A 256 -21.59 51.49 1.91
C ARG A 256 -22.43 50.61 2.82
N LYS A 257 -23.06 49.59 2.22
CA LYS A 257 -23.72 48.52 2.95
C LYS A 257 -22.69 47.63 3.65
N LEU A 258 -23.03 47.12 4.82
CA LEU A 258 -22.19 46.17 5.56
C LEU A 258 -22.59 44.75 5.19
N PHE A 259 -21.65 43.98 4.64
CA PHE A 259 -21.82 42.55 4.40
C PHE A 259 -20.85 41.77 5.29
N LEU A 260 -21.37 40.75 5.98
CA LEU A 260 -20.59 39.80 6.77
C LEU A 260 -21.17 38.39 6.58
N GLY A 261 -20.35 37.43 6.16
CA GLY A 261 -20.77 36.06 5.89
C GLY A 261 -21.82 35.94 4.77
N GLY A 262 -21.84 36.85 3.80
CA GLY A 262 -22.81 36.90 2.70
C GLY A 262 -24.18 37.48 3.08
N VAL A 263 -24.30 38.09 4.27
CA VAL A 263 -25.54 38.67 4.78
C VAL A 263 -25.38 40.19 4.91
N GLU A 264 -26.34 40.95 4.39
CA GLU A 264 -26.42 42.39 4.63
C GLU A 264 -26.82 42.64 6.10
N ILE A 265 -25.96 43.34 6.82
CA ILE A 265 -26.18 43.73 8.21
C ILE A 265 -26.59 45.20 8.23
N GLU A 266 -27.72 45.51 8.86
CA GLU A 266 -28.21 46.88 8.98
C GLU A 266 -27.26 47.70 9.89
N HIS A 267 -26.54 48.64 9.29
CA HIS A 267 -25.57 49.49 9.98
C HIS A 267 -25.30 50.78 9.20
N GLU A 268 -24.91 51.85 9.90
CA GLU A 268 -24.61 53.17 9.32
C GLU A 268 -23.33 53.21 8.46
N LYS A 269 -22.47 52.19 8.60
CA LYS A 269 -21.16 52.07 7.94
C LYS A 269 -20.98 50.67 7.38
N GLY A 270 -20.33 50.58 6.22
CA GLY A 270 -19.92 49.33 5.56
C GLY A 270 -18.40 49.18 5.52
N LEU A 271 -17.92 48.12 4.86
CA LEU A 271 -16.49 47.81 4.75
C LEU A 271 -15.89 48.38 3.46
N LEU A 272 -14.70 48.98 3.57
CA LEU A 272 -13.90 49.44 2.44
C LEU A 272 -13.18 48.25 1.80
N GLY A 273 -13.43 48.03 0.51
CA GLY A 273 -12.77 46.97 -0.27
C GLY A 273 -13.42 46.79 -1.65
N HIS A 274 -12.89 45.83 -2.39
CA HIS A 274 -13.44 45.35 -3.65
C HIS A 274 -14.65 44.44 -3.41
N SER A 275 -15.50 44.23 -4.43
CA SER A 275 -16.77 43.51 -4.31
C SER A 275 -17.66 44.04 -3.15
N ASP A 276 -18.29 43.14 -2.40
CA ASP A 276 -19.06 43.40 -1.17
C ASP A 276 -18.18 43.69 0.06
N ALA A 277 -16.85 43.54 -0.07
CA ALA A 277 -15.85 43.75 0.98
C ALA A 277 -16.10 42.92 2.24
N ASP A 278 -16.65 41.72 2.09
CA ASP A 278 -16.98 40.82 3.20
C ASP A 278 -15.73 40.19 3.83
N VAL A 279 -15.20 40.88 4.85
CA VAL A 279 -13.99 40.48 5.57
C VAL A 279 -14.11 39.10 6.23
N ALA A 280 -15.32 38.65 6.56
CA ALA A 280 -15.52 37.33 7.17
C ALA A 280 -15.34 36.22 6.13
N LEU A 281 -15.91 36.39 4.93
CA LEU A 281 -15.73 35.44 3.83
C LEU A 281 -14.28 35.42 3.32
N HIS A 282 -13.62 36.58 3.27
CA HIS A 282 -12.21 36.65 2.90
C HIS A 282 -11.32 35.88 3.89
N ALA A 283 -11.49 36.09 5.20
CA ALA A 283 -10.76 35.35 6.22
C ALA A 283 -11.05 33.84 6.17
N ILE A 284 -12.28 33.43 5.85
CA ILE A 284 -12.62 32.02 5.65
C ILE A 284 -11.93 31.46 4.41
N ALA A 285 -11.90 32.20 3.30
CA ALA A 285 -11.23 31.77 2.08
C ALA A 285 -9.73 31.54 2.32
N ASP A 286 -9.05 32.44 3.02
CA ASP A 286 -7.65 32.27 3.41
C ASP A 286 -7.43 31.05 4.31
N ALA A 287 -8.32 30.81 5.27
CA ALA A 287 -8.24 29.61 6.11
C ALA A 287 -8.36 28.32 5.28
N LEU A 288 -9.26 28.29 4.29
CA LEU A 288 -9.44 27.14 3.41
C LEU A 288 -8.25 26.94 2.45
N LEU A 289 -7.77 28.01 1.82
CA LEU A 289 -6.61 27.98 0.93
C LEU A 289 -5.33 27.60 1.69
N GLY A 290 -5.16 28.11 2.91
CA GLY A 290 -4.07 27.76 3.81
C GLY A 290 -4.08 26.27 4.20
N ALA A 291 -5.25 25.74 4.56
CA ALA A 291 -5.40 24.30 4.85
C ALA A 291 -5.10 23.43 3.61
N ALA A 292 -5.39 23.93 2.41
CA ALA A 292 -5.13 23.27 1.13
C ALA A 292 -3.68 23.46 0.60
N ALA A 293 -2.87 24.31 1.23
CA ALA A 293 -1.55 24.75 0.76
C ALA A 293 -1.58 25.41 -0.64
N LEU A 294 -2.63 26.19 -0.91
CA LEU A 294 -2.84 26.88 -2.19
C LEU A 294 -2.44 28.36 -2.18
N GLY A 295 -1.94 28.89 -1.05
CA GLY A 295 -1.62 30.32 -0.88
C GLY A 295 -2.75 31.07 -0.19
N ASP A 296 -2.88 32.36 -0.49
CA ASP A 296 -3.92 33.27 0.03
C ASP A 296 -4.87 33.73 -1.09
N ILE A 297 -5.96 34.38 -0.70
CA ILE A 297 -7.00 34.88 -1.60
C ILE A 297 -6.45 35.85 -2.64
N GLY A 298 -5.49 36.70 -2.28
CA GLY A 298 -4.90 37.71 -3.18
C GLY A 298 -4.09 37.09 -4.33
N LYS A 299 -3.55 35.89 -4.13
CA LYS A 299 -2.89 35.12 -5.20
C LYS A 299 -3.87 34.60 -6.25
N HIS A 300 -5.10 34.29 -5.87
CA HIS A 300 -6.13 33.74 -6.76
C HIS A 300 -7.06 34.82 -7.32
N PHE A 301 -7.28 35.89 -6.54
CA PHE A 301 -8.17 37.01 -6.85
C PHE A 301 -7.45 38.33 -6.53
N PRO A 302 -6.49 38.75 -7.37
CA PRO A 302 -5.75 39.97 -7.15
C PRO A 302 -6.66 41.21 -7.30
N ASP A 303 -6.49 42.19 -6.41
CA ASP A 303 -7.19 43.48 -6.37
C ASP A 303 -6.91 44.39 -7.59
N THR A 304 -5.97 43.98 -8.45
CA THR A 304 -5.61 44.64 -9.71
C THR A 304 -6.40 44.13 -10.92
N ASP A 305 -7.18 43.04 -10.77
CA ASP A 305 -8.04 42.52 -11.85
C ASP A 305 -9.43 43.17 -11.78
N PRO A 306 -9.85 43.95 -12.80
CA PRO A 306 -11.16 44.63 -12.81
C PRO A 306 -12.36 43.67 -12.91
N THR A 307 -12.13 42.36 -13.04
CA THR A 307 -13.18 41.32 -13.05
C THR A 307 -13.77 41.08 -11.66
N TYR A 308 -13.08 41.47 -10.58
CA TYR A 308 -13.42 41.15 -9.18
C TYR A 308 -13.55 42.40 -8.28
#